data_AF-A0A7M3WJK6-F1
#
_entry.id   AF-A0A7M3WJK6-F1
#
_cell.length_a   1.000
_cell.length_b   1.000
_cell.length_c   1.000
_cell.angle_alpha   90.00
_cell.angle_beta   90.00
_cell.angle_gamma   90.00
#
_symmetry.space_group_name_H-M   'P 1'
#
loop_
_entity.id
_entity.type
_entity.pdbx_description
1 polymer ?
#
loop_
_entity_poly.entity_id
_entity_poly.type
_entity_poly.pdbx_seq_one_letter_code
_entity_poly.pdbx_strand_id
1 'polypeptide(L)'
;MSGEGGSLSEEDLDVGPDELVSGHFQSVSLESGHDMSVYVPYLVRDPITGFIQNSTVIDIERGGSFSLDLLSPPRVSMLVMLVGEHGRTNWPVREENQSWESWLEDGGDSGDWGSAVARVEGNGSLDTLNSSEDRGGPVFVKTVQTVRGSTTSVDDGGLHSSGIVHGREVYERLYRITDPTDSLDPFDGKEGYWDRWAGQGNAAYEDAAQYLIAEFSSFGLEVMSHRYEYTDMLGAQNPEAYNVCAYKWGSLYTDEWLVFGAHFDVAPPANLAVLDPHITGIRTYGTRVGAYDNSAGTSMVLETARALSEFESRRTMVFCLWSGEEGGKRGSDYWTDYYVK
;
A
#
# COMPACT_ATOMS: atom_id res chain seq x y z
N MET A 1 -50.07 -23.42 -11.59
CA MET A 1 -48.98 -24.10 -10.88
C MET A 1 -48.06 -23.02 -10.37
N SER A 2 -48.25 -22.62 -9.12
CA SER A 2 -47.45 -21.66 -8.38
C SER A 2 -46.11 -22.32 -8.04
N GLY A 3 -45.01 -21.82 -8.61
CA GLY A 3 -43.68 -22.25 -8.23
C GLY A 3 -43.37 -21.77 -6.81
N GLU A 4 -43.00 -22.71 -5.94
CA GLU A 4 -42.46 -22.42 -4.62
C GLU A 4 -41.15 -21.64 -4.79
N GLY A 5 -41.14 -20.38 -4.36
CA GLY A 5 -39.89 -19.64 -4.14
C GLY A 5 -39.26 -20.16 -2.85
N GLY A 6 -38.11 -20.84 -2.96
CA GLY A 6 -37.31 -21.21 -1.80
C GLY A 6 -36.87 -19.95 -1.04
N SER A 7 -36.70 -20.07 0.28
CA SER A 7 -36.05 -19.03 1.08
C SER A 7 -34.59 -18.90 0.65
N LEU A 8 -34.12 -17.66 0.43
CA LEU A 8 -32.73 -17.36 0.11
C LEU A 8 -31.77 -17.92 1.19
N SER A 9 -30.58 -18.34 0.78
CA SER A 9 -29.51 -18.85 1.64
C SER A 9 -28.12 -18.51 1.10
N GLU A 10 -27.08 -18.75 1.90
CA GLU A 10 -25.68 -18.61 1.49
C GLU A 10 -25.25 -19.60 0.40
N GLU A 11 -25.94 -20.74 0.29
CA GLU A 11 -25.66 -21.77 -0.73
C GLU A 11 -26.14 -21.34 -2.12
N ASP A 12 -27.04 -20.36 -2.20
CA ASP A 12 -27.59 -19.87 -3.47
C ASP A 12 -26.65 -18.95 -4.24
N LEU A 13 -25.56 -18.48 -3.61
CA LEU A 13 -24.50 -17.71 -4.26
C LEU A 13 -23.31 -18.63 -4.57
N ASP A 14 -23.07 -18.88 -5.84
CA ASP A 14 -21.86 -19.55 -6.31
C ASP A 14 -20.75 -18.52 -6.56
N VAL A 15 -19.57 -18.74 -5.99
CA VAL A 15 -18.41 -17.86 -6.13
C VAL A 15 -17.26 -18.63 -6.75
N GLY A 16 -16.83 -18.19 -7.94
CA GLY A 16 -15.73 -18.80 -8.67
C GLY A 16 -14.51 -17.89 -8.73
N PRO A 17 -13.28 -18.39 -8.58
CA PRO A 17 -12.93 -19.78 -8.25
C PRO A 17 -13.14 -20.13 -6.76
N ASP A 18 -13.23 -21.42 -6.44
CA ASP A 18 -13.45 -21.94 -5.06
C ASP A 18 -12.35 -21.52 -4.06
N GLU A 19 -11.13 -21.32 -4.58
CA GLU A 19 -9.97 -20.85 -3.82
C GLU A 19 -9.37 -19.63 -4.51
N LEU A 20 -9.22 -18.54 -3.75
CA LEU A 20 -8.71 -17.27 -4.24
C LEU A 20 -7.24 -17.07 -3.87
N VAL A 21 -6.46 -16.42 -4.74
CA VAL A 21 -5.07 -16.09 -4.45
C VAL A 21 -5.00 -14.76 -3.69
N SER A 22 -4.43 -14.78 -2.49
CA SER A 22 -4.29 -13.60 -1.66
C SER A 22 -3.21 -12.65 -2.18
N GLY A 23 -3.44 -11.35 -2.05
CA GLY A 23 -2.48 -10.30 -2.35
C GLY A 23 -2.44 -9.85 -3.81
N HIS A 24 -3.32 -10.35 -4.67
CA HIS A 24 -3.41 -9.98 -6.09
C HIS A 24 -4.86 -9.67 -6.48
N PHE A 25 -5.03 -8.79 -7.47
CA PHE A 25 -6.31 -8.59 -8.15
C PHE A 25 -6.57 -9.80 -9.06
N GLN A 26 -7.78 -10.33 -8.98
CA GLN A 26 -8.21 -11.46 -9.78
C GLN A 26 -9.71 -11.41 -10.07
N SER A 27 -10.08 -11.98 -11.21
CA SER A 27 -11.48 -12.13 -11.61
C SER A 27 -12.19 -13.13 -10.69
N VAL A 28 -13.30 -12.70 -10.11
CA VAL A 28 -14.20 -13.49 -9.27
C VAL A 28 -15.59 -13.46 -9.90
N SER A 29 -16.12 -14.64 -10.27
CA SER A 29 -17.48 -14.81 -10.76
C SER A 29 -18.44 -14.96 -9.58
N LEU A 30 -19.54 -14.23 -9.62
CA LEU A 30 -20.66 -14.33 -8.69
C LEU A 30 -21.88 -14.77 -9.51
N GLU A 31 -22.43 -15.94 -9.20
CA GLU A 31 -23.53 -16.54 -9.95
C GLU A 31 -24.65 -16.96 -8.99
N SER A 32 -25.90 -16.82 -9.42
CA SER A 32 -27.01 -17.31 -8.61
C SER A 32 -28.21 -17.77 -9.44
N GLY A 33 -28.88 -18.82 -8.95
CA GLY A 33 -30.18 -19.27 -9.43
C GLY A 33 -31.38 -18.47 -8.89
N HIS A 34 -31.14 -17.44 -8.08
CA HIS A 34 -32.15 -16.60 -7.42
C HIS A 34 -31.85 -15.11 -7.62
N ASP A 35 -32.87 -14.26 -7.48
CA ASP A 35 -32.67 -12.80 -7.43
C ASP A 35 -32.06 -12.44 -6.07
N MET A 36 -30.90 -11.78 -6.04
CA MET A 36 -30.23 -11.38 -4.80
C MET A 36 -29.38 -10.13 -4.94
N SER A 37 -28.98 -9.56 -3.81
CA SER A 37 -27.91 -8.58 -3.72
C SER A 37 -26.74 -9.17 -2.93
N VAL A 38 -25.51 -8.85 -3.35
CA VAL A 38 -24.28 -9.33 -2.72
C VAL A 38 -23.42 -8.13 -2.34
N TYR A 39 -23.17 -7.96 -1.05
CA TYR A 39 -22.20 -7.00 -0.55
C TYR A 39 -20.80 -7.61 -0.49
N VAL A 40 -19.86 -6.93 -1.14
CA VAL A 40 -18.48 -7.34 -1.27
C VAL A 40 -17.58 -6.36 -0.50
N PRO A 41 -17.12 -6.68 0.72
CA PRO A 41 -16.38 -5.76 1.60
C PRO A 41 -14.87 -5.69 1.32
N TYR A 42 -14.48 -5.65 0.04
CA TYR A 42 -13.08 -5.72 -0.39
C TYR A 42 -12.72 -4.67 -1.42
N LEU A 43 -11.42 -4.51 -1.66
CA LEU A 43 -10.95 -3.63 -2.73
C LEU A 43 -11.28 -4.27 -4.08
N VAL A 44 -11.97 -3.50 -4.92
CA VAL A 44 -12.41 -3.92 -6.25
C VAL A 44 -11.97 -2.90 -7.28
N ARG A 45 -11.64 -3.38 -8.47
CA ARG A 45 -11.32 -2.53 -9.62
C ARG A 45 -12.57 -2.33 -10.46
N ASP A 46 -12.97 -1.09 -10.64
CA ASP A 46 -14.08 -0.75 -11.52
C ASP A 46 -13.67 -1.01 -12.99
N PRO A 47 -14.42 -1.83 -13.74
CA PRO A 47 -14.02 -2.27 -15.08
C PRO A 47 -14.06 -1.16 -16.15
N ILE A 48 -14.78 -0.07 -15.90
CA ILE A 48 -14.90 1.04 -16.86
C ILE A 48 -13.82 2.09 -16.62
N THR A 49 -13.62 2.48 -15.37
CA THR A 49 -12.72 3.56 -14.98
C THR A 49 -11.32 3.08 -14.62
N GLY A 50 -11.16 1.79 -14.29
CA GLY A 50 -9.91 1.22 -13.79
C GLY A 50 -9.57 1.63 -12.35
N PHE A 51 -10.39 2.46 -11.71
CA PHE A 51 -10.12 2.90 -10.34
C PHE A 51 -10.39 1.77 -9.33
N ILE A 52 -9.55 1.74 -8.31
CA ILE A 52 -9.78 0.92 -7.13
C ILE A 52 -10.76 1.65 -6.20
N GLN A 53 -11.74 0.93 -5.67
CA GLN A 53 -12.64 1.41 -4.64
C GLN A 53 -12.75 0.41 -3.49
N ASN A 54 -13.12 0.92 -2.31
CA ASN A 54 -13.39 0.07 -1.17
C ASN A 54 -14.84 -0.37 -1.21
N SER A 55 -15.03 -1.67 -1.41
CA SER A 55 -16.30 -2.37 -1.35
C SER A 55 -17.30 -1.99 -2.45
N THR A 56 -18.31 -2.84 -2.65
CA THR A 56 -19.42 -2.63 -3.61
C THR A 56 -20.62 -3.50 -3.23
N VAL A 57 -21.77 -3.20 -3.82
CA VAL A 57 -22.95 -4.09 -3.82
C VAL A 57 -23.25 -4.47 -5.27
N ILE A 58 -23.52 -5.74 -5.51
CA ILE A 58 -23.87 -6.28 -6.83
C ILE A 58 -25.26 -6.88 -6.75
N ASP A 59 -26.15 -6.46 -7.65
CA ASP A 59 -27.45 -7.11 -7.84
C ASP A 59 -27.32 -8.19 -8.91
N ILE A 60 -27.76 -9.40 -8.58
CA ILE A 60 -27.78 -10.55 -9.47
C ILE A 60 -29.23 -10.92 -9.71
N GLU A 61 -29.66 -10.88 -10.97
CA GLU A 61 -30.94 -11.44 -11.39
C GLU A 61 -30.85 -12.97 -11.47
N ARG A 62 -31.97 -13.66 -11.36
CA ARG A 62 -32.08 -15.11 -11.42
C ARG A 62 -31.43 -15.70 -12.68
N GLY A 63 -30.46 -16.59 -12.47
CA GLY A 63 -29.66 -17.20 -13.53
C GLY A 63 -28.59 -16.28 -14.11
N GLY A 64 -28.39 -15.11 -13.48
CA GLY A 64 -27.38 -14.13 -13.83
C GLY A 64 -26.00 -14.48 -13.26
N SER A 65 -25.01 -13.81 -13.83
CA SER A 65 -23.61 -13.90 -13.44
C SER A 65 -23.00 -12.51 -13.53
N PHE A 66 -22.13 -12.18 -12.57
CA PHE A 66 -21.34 -10.96 -12.58
C PHE A 66 -19.88 -11.28 -12.29
N SER A 67 -18.96 -10.70 -13.06
CA SER A 67 -17.53 -10.86 -12.84
C SER A 67 -16.93 -9.59 -12.28
N LEU A 68 -16.21 -9.73 -11.17
CA LEU A 68 -15.58 -8.66 -10.41
C LEU A 68 -14.07 -8.85 -10.36
N ASP A 69 -13.29 -7.79 -10.57
CA ASP A 69 -11.85 -7.83 -10.31
C ASP A 69 -11.58 -7.42 -8.86
N LEU A 70 -11.26 -8.39 -8.01
CA LEU A 70 -11.22 -8.27 -6.56
C LEU A 70 -9.81 -8.54 -6.02
N LEU A 71 -9.39 -7.75 -5.04
CA LEU A 71 -8.15 -7.96 -4.28
C LEU A 71 -8.43 -8.68 -2.96
N SER A 72 -8.06 -9.95 -2.91
CA SER A 72 -8.10 -10.76 -1.68
C SER A 72 -7.01 -10.29 -0.70
N PRO A 73 -7.31 -9.97 0.57
CA PRO A 73 -6.29 -9.51 1.51
C PRO A 73 -5.19 -10.56 1.75
N PRO A 74 -3.92 -10.14 1.86
CA PRO A 74 -2.76 -11.05 1.93
C PRO A 74 -2.60 -11.82 3.26
N ARG A 75 -3.43 -11.56 4.27
CA ARG A 75 -3.27 -12.11 5.63
C ARG A 75 -4.54 -12.73 6.22
N VAL A 76 -5.49 -13.08 5.37
CA VAL A 76 -6.70 -13.80 5.77
C VAL A 76 -6.72 -15.15 5.06
N SER A 77 -7.35 -16.15 5.68
CA SER A 77 -7.59 -17.48 5.10
C SER A 77 -8.97 -17.61 4.48
N MET A 78 -9.84 -16.62 4.68
CA MET A 78 -11.20 -16.59 4.18
C MET A 78 -11.65 -15.16 3.86
N LEU A 79 -12.38 -15.01 2.76
CA LEU A 79 -13.23 -13.85 2.49
C LEU A 79 -14.66 -14.10 2.98
N VAL A 80 -15.36 -13.01 3.25
CA VAL A 80 -16.76 -12.92 3.62
C VAL A 80 -17.47 -12.01 2.62
N MET A 81 -18.53 -12.51 2.01
CA MET A 81 -19.50 -11.73 1.25
C MET A 81 -20.84 -11.86 1.94
N LEU A 82 -21.60 -10.77 2.01
CA LEU A 82 -22.93 -10.79 2.63
C LEU A 82 -23.98 -10.89 1.53
N VAL A 83 -24.94 -11.78 1.70
CA VAL A 83 -26.04 -12.05 0.77
C VAL A 83 -27.35 -11.58 1.39
N GLY A 84 -28.17 -10.91 0.59
CA GLY A 84 -29.47 -10.42 1.00
C GLY A 84 -30.45 -10.40 -0.16
N GLU A 85 -31.70 -10.09 0.15
CA GLU A 85 -32.78 -9.94 -0.83
C GLU A 85 -32.40 -8.93 -1.94
N HIS A 86 -32.88 -9.19 -3.15
CA HIS A 86 -32.59 -8.34 -4.30
C HIS A 86 -33.02 -6.88 -4.07
N GLY A 87 -32.13 -5.95 -4.46
CA GLY A 87 -32.31 -4.51 -4.26
C GLY A 87 -32.02 -4.02 -2.84
N ARG A 88 -31.41 -4.85 -1.98
CA ARG A 88 -31.06 -4.46 -0.61
C ARG A 88 -30.10 -3.26 -0.60
N THR A 89 -30.42 -2.28 0.24
CA THR A 89 -29.69 -1.01 0.31
C THR A 89 -28.77 -0.88 1.52
N ASN A 90 -29.16 -1.41 2.68
CA ASN A 90 -28.43 -1.29 3.95
C ASN A 90 -27.81 -2.61 4.39
N TRP A 91 -26.60 -2.58 4.93
CA TRP A 91 -25.82 -3.76 5.29
C TRP A 91 -25.17 -3.60 6.67
N PRO A 92 -25.24 -4.62 7.55
CA PRO A 92 -24.46 -4.62 8.77
C PRO A 92 -22.99 -4.88 8.43
N VAL A 93 -22.08 -4.21 9.13
CA VAL A 93 -20.64 -4.36 8.92
C VAL A 93 -19.90 -4.45 10.24
N ARG A 94 -18.71 -5.06 10.19
CA ARG A 94 -17.79 -5.11 11.32
C ARG A 94 -17.26 -3.73 11.70
N GLU A 95 -16.87 -3.60 12.97
CA GLU A 95 -16.09 -2.44 13.42
C GLU A 95 -14.68 -2.44 12.82
N GLU A 96 -14.05 -1.27 12.73
CA GLU A 96 -12.73 -1.10 12.08
C GLU A 96 -11.64 -2.00 12.70
N ASN A 97 -11.74 -2.24 14.02
CA ASN A 97 -10.79 -3.03 14.81
C ASN A 97 -11.18 -4.51 14.98
N GLN A 98 -12.27 -4.96 14.35
CA GLN A 98 -12.76 -6.33 14.42
C GLN A 98 -12.44 -7.08 13.13
N SER A 99 -12.15 -8.38 13.18
CA SER A 99 -12.05 -9.21 11.97
C SER A 99 -13.43 -9.66 11.49
N TRP A 100 -13.56 -10.08 10.23
CA TRP A 100 -14.80 -10.67 9.72
C TRP A 100 -15.16 -11.98 10.42
N GLU A 101 -14.16 -12.76 10.82
CA GLU A 101 -14.35 -14.00 11.58
C GLU A 101 -14.96 -13.71 12.96
N SER A 102 -14.36 -12.81 13.73
CA SER A 102 -14.90 -12.43 15.05
C SER A 102 -16.27 -11.76 14.94
N TRP A 103 -16.50 -10.94 13.91
CA TRP A 103 -17.81 -10.34 13.65
C TRP A 103 -18.90 -11.39 13.44
N LEU A 104 -18.60 -12.46 12.71
CA LEU A 104 -19.53 -13.56 12.50
C LEU A 104 -19.74 -14.39 13.78
N GLU A 105 -18.68 -14.69 14.51
CA GLU A 105 -18.75 -15.42 15.79
C GLU A 105 -19.58 -14.68 16.85
N ASP A 106 -19.52 -13.34 16.84
CA ASP A 106 -20.29 -12.47 17.73
C ASP A 106 -21.77 -12.30 17.28
N GLY A 107 -22.18 -12.95 16.18
CA GLY A 107 -23.54 -12.90 15.64
C GLY A 107 -23.87 -11.60 14.90
N GLY A 108 -22.88 -10.98 14.26
CA GLY A 108 -23.05 -9.75 13.49
C GLY A 108 -23.99 -9.90 12.28
N ASP A 109 -24.13 -11.12 11.75
CA ASP A 109 -25.03 -11.49 10.66
C ASP A 109 -26.52 -11.29 10.99
N SER A 110 -26.87 -11.25 12.28
CA SER A 110 -28.21 -10.86 12.74
C SER A 110 -28.60 -9.43 12.32
N GLY A 111 -27.60 -8.55 12.14
CA GLY A 111 -27.82 -7.13 11.86
C GLY A 111 -28.49 -6.37 13.01
N ASP A 112 -28.48 -6.91 14.24
CA ASP A 112 -29.14 -6.29 15.40
C ASP A 112 -28.29 -5.19 16.07
N TRP A 113 -26.97 -5.22 15.87
CA TRP A 113 -26.00 -4.34 16.52
C TRP A 113 -24.82 -4.00 15.58
N GLY A 114 -23.94 -3.11 16.05
CA GLY A 114 -22.74 -2.69 15.31
C GLY A 114 -23.00 -1.62 14.25
N SER A 115 -21.96 -1.39 13.45
CA SER A 115 -21.92 -0.42 12.35
C SER A 115 -22.71 -0.88 11.12
N ALA A 116 -23.09 0.08 10.26
CA ALA A 116 -23.80 -0.19 9.02
C ALA A 116 -23.34 0.70 7.88
N VAL A 117 -23.56 0.21 6.66
CA VAL A 117 -23.32 0.95 5.42
C VAL A 117 -24.56 0.90 4.52
N ALA A 118 -24.76 1.97 3.76
CA ALA A 118 -25.78 2.07 2.73
C ALA A 118 -25.12 2.18 1.35
N ARG A 119 -25.64 1.44 0.38
CA ARG A 119 -25.24 1.58 -1.02
C ARG A 119 -25.65 2.93 -1.57
N VAL A 120 -24.78 3.49 -2.38
CA VAL A 120 -24.97 4.76 -3.09
C VAL A 120 -24.57 4.55 -4.53
N GLU A 121 -25.48 4.82 -5.46
CA GLU A 121 -25.19 4.83 -6.88
C GLU A 121 -24.03 5.79 -7.15
N GLY A 122 -22.90 5.21 -7.55
CA GLY A 122 -21.68 5.94 -7.83
C GLY A 122 -21.66 6.52 -9.24
N ASN A 123 -20.64 7.33 -9.53
CA ASN A 123 -20.34 7.76 -10.91
C ASN A 123 -19.66 6.64 -11.75
N GLY A 124 -19.40 5.48 -11.16
CA GLY A 124 -18.77 4.32 -11.81
C GLY A 124 -19.80 3.29 -12.27
N SER A 125 -19.32 2.12 -12.70
CA SER A 125 -20.17 0.96 -12.98
C SER A 125 -20.53 0.17 -11.71
N LEU A 126 -19.77 0.40 -10.63
CA LEU A 126 -19.96 -0.23 -9.34
C LEU A 126 -20.50 0.78 -8.33
N ASP A 127 -21.34 0.28 -7.42
CA ASP A 127 -21.86 1.07 -6.32
C ASP A 127 -20.79 1.39 -5.29
N THR A 128 -20.94 2.56 -4.67
CA THR A 128 -20.12 2.98 -3.53
C THR A 128 -20.92 2.89 -2.25
N LEU A 129 -20.28 3.14 -1.11
CA LEU A 129 -20.90 2.99 0.20
C LEU A 129 -20.71 4.24 1.04
N ASN A 130 -21.74 4.55 1.82
CA ASN A 130 -21.69 5.53 2.90
C ASN A 130 -22.04 4.88 4.23
N SER A 131 -21.62 5.50 5.33
CA SER A 131 -22.08 5.12 6.66
C SER A 131 -23.59 5.24 6.77
N SER A 132 -24.23 4.29 7.45
CA SER A 132 -25.66 4.28 7.73
C SER A 132 -25.95 4.06 9.21
N GLU A 133 -27.07 4.57 9.69
CA GLU A 133 -27.63 4.20 11.01
C GLU A 133 -28.56 2.98 10.91
N ASP A 134 -29.02 2.65 9.70
CA ASP A 134 -29.86 1.49 9.41
C ASP A 134 -29.00 0.31 8.97
N ARG A 135 -29.10 -0.81 9.67
CA ARG A 135 -28.37 -2.07 9.40
C ARG A 135 -29.04 -2.90 8.31
N GLY A 136 -30.31 -2.65 8.01
CA GLY A 136 -31.09 -3.44 7.05
C GLY A 136 -31.52 -4.82 7.55
N GLY A 137 -31.22 -5.18 8.80
CA GLY A 137 -31.60 -6.48 9.40
C GLY A 137 -30.67 -7.63 9.02
N PRO A 138 -31.11 -8.89 9.20
CA PRO A 138 -30.24 -10.07 9.06
C PRO A 138 -29.75 -10.28 7.62
N VAL A 139 -28.59 -10.91 7.50
CA VAL A 139 -27.91 -11.25 6.23
C VAL A 139 -27.44 -12.70 6.23
N PHE A 140 -27.30 -13.30 5.06
CA PHE A 140 -26.59 -14.57 4.90
C PHE A 140 -25.12 -14.30 4.63
N VAL A 141 -24.25 -15.23 5.02
CA VAL A 141 -22.79 -15.03 4.95
C VAL A 141 -22.17 -16.10 4.06
N LYS A 142 -21.69 -15.70 2.88
CA LYS A 142 -20.90 -16.55 2.00
C LYS A 142 -19.43 -16.41 2.38
N THR A 143 -18.76 -17.55 2.60
CA THR A 143 -17.31 -17.58 2.81
C THR A 143 -16.60 -18.19 1.61
N VAL A 144 -15.41 -17.69 1.29
CA VAL A 144 -14.57 -18.18 0.19
C VAL A 144 -13.14 -18.35 0.70
N GLN A 145 -12.51 -19.49 0.43
CA GLN A 145 -11.15 -19.74 0.90
C GLN A 145 -10.14 -18.89 0.14
N THR A 146 -9.11 -18.44 0.85
CA THR A 146 -8.00 -17.68 0.25
C THR A 146 -6.67 -18.28 0.65
N VAL A 147 -5.76 -18.39 -0.32
CA VAL A 147 -4.41 -18.89 -0.12
C VAL A 147 -3.39 -17.87 -0.57
N ARG A 148 -2.43 -17.60 0.31
CA ARG A 148 -1.24 -16.82 -0.04
C ARG A 148 -0.13 -17.76 -0.52
N GLY A 149 0.28 -17.58 -1.78
CA GLY A 149 1.43 -18.29 -2.33
C GLY A 149 2.76 -17.87 -1.67
N SER A 150 3.78 -18.72 -1.79
CA SER A 150 5.16 -18.40 -1.42
C SER A 150 6.06 -18.55 -2.64
N THR A 151 6.94 -17.58 -2.88
CA THR A 151 7.93 -17.62 -3.97
C THR A 151 9.28 -18.16 -3.51
N THR A 152 9.50 -18.25 -2.19
CA THR A 152 10.73 -18.76 -1.60
C THR A 152 10.47 -19.66 -0.39
N SER A 153 11.53 -20.19 0.23
CA SER A 153 11.46 -21.02 1.44
C SER A 153 10.99 -20.20 2.64
N VAL A 154 10.44 -20.86 3.68
CA VAL A 154 10.05 -20.17 4.92
C VAL A 154 11.25 -19.48 5.58
N ASP A 155 12.41 -20.14 5.55
CA ASP A 155 13.66 -19.62 6.12
C ASP A 155 14.15 -18.35 5.39
N ASP A 156 13.85 -18.22 4.09
CA ASP A 156 14.17 -17.04 3.27
C ASP A 156 13.07 -15.96 3.27
N GLY A 157 12.07 -16.09 4.16
CA GLY A 157 10.96 -15.14 4.29
C GLY A 157 9.76 -15.45 3.41
N GLY A 158 9.53 -16.73 3.08
CA GLY A 158 8.45 -17.19 2.21
C GLY A 158 7.05 -16.68 2.59
N LEU A 159 6.76 -16.59 3.90
CA LEU A 159 5.50 -16.04 4.42
C LEU A 159 5.28 -14.56 4.06
N HIS A 160 6.28 -13.86 3.53
CA HIS A 160 6.25 -12.45 3.14
C HIS A 160 6.73 -12.22 1.70
N SER A 161 6.59 -13.24 0.84
CA SER A 161 7.22 -13.30 -0.49
C SER A 161 6.27 -13.14 -1.68
N SER A 162 5.04 -12.70 -1.44
CA SER A 162 3.98 -12.58 -2.46
C SER A 162 2.99 -11.47 -2.13
N GLY A 163 2.24 -11.03 -3.14
CA GLY A 163 1.30 -9.92 -3.12
C GLY A 163 1.81 -8.72 -3.91
N ILE A 164 0.98 -7.66 -4.03
CA ILE A 164 1.32 -6.43 -4.78
C ILE A 164 2.55 -5.71 -4.21
N VAL A 165 2.65 -5.62 -2.87
CA VAL A 165 3.84 -5.16 -2.14
C VAL A 165 4.10 -6.16 -1.02
N HIS A 166 5.33 -6.66 -0.90
CA HIS A 166 5.64 -7.68 0.10
C HIS A 166 7.03 -7.55 0.72
N GLY A 167 7.18 -8.10 1.92
CA GLY A 167 8.37 -7.91 2.75
C GLY A 167 9.66 -8.41 2.12
N ARG A 168 9.60 -9.45 1.29
CA ARG A 168 10.77 -9.98 0.57
C ARG A 168 11.37 -8.96 -0.41
N GLU A 169 10.56 -8.33 -1.27
CA GLU A 169 11.04 -7.29 -2.19
C GLU A 169 11.59 -6.08 -1.43
N VAL A 170 10.89 -5.65 -0.36
CA VAL A 170 11.36 -4.56 0.51
C VAL A 170 12.70 -4.91 1.15
N TYR A 171 12.89 -6.17 1.59
CA TYR A 171 14.15 -6.64 2.15
C TYR A 171 15.27 -6.68 1.10
N GLU A 172 14.99 -7.15 -0.11
CA GLU A 172 15.97 -7.18 -1.20
C GLU A 172 16.39 -5.76 -1.61
N ARG A 173 15.44 -4.82 -1.63
CA ARG A 173 15.72 -3.40 -1.84
C ARG A 173 16.60 -2.82 -0.73
N LEU A 174 16.25 -3.10 0.53
CA LEU A 174 17.04 -2.70 1.68
C LEU A 174 18.46 -3.23 1.57
N TYR A 175 18.60 -4.53 1.31
CA TYR A 175 19.88 -5.20 1.13
C TYR A 175 20.70 -4.51 0.04
N ARG A 176 20.12 -4.23 -1.13
CA ARG A 176 20.81 -3.52 -2.22
C ARG A 176 21.33 -2.15 -1.78
N ILE A 177 20.51 -1.36 -1.10
CA ILE A 177 20.93 -0.03 -0.62
C ILE A 177 22.06 -0.14 0.41
N THR A 178 22.05 -1.20 1.23
CA THR A 178 22.99 -1.38 2.33
C THR A 178 24.11 -2.37 2.04
N ASP A 179 24.29 -2.81 0.79
CA ASP A 179 25.17 -3.94 0.46
C ASP A 179 26.60 -3.67 0.98
N PRO A 180 27.13 -4.51 1.89
CA PRO A 180 28.41 -4.26 2.54
C PRO A 180 29.61 -4.67 1.67
N THR A 181 29.37 -5.29 0.51
CA THR A 181 30.42 -5.80 -0.38
C THR A 181 31.33 -4.68 -0.83
N ASP A 182 32.65 -4.90 -0.74
CA ASP A 182 33.63 -3.94 -1.22
C ASP A 182 33.61 -3.87 -2.75
N SER A 183 33.61 -2.66 -3.29
CA SER A 183 33.54 -2.38 -4.73
C SER A 183 34.70 -1.47 -5.17
N LEU A 184 34.75 -1.17 -6.48
CA LEU A 184 35.61 -0.11 -7.02
C LEU A 184 34.90 1.25 -7.09
N ASP A 185 33.76 1.40 -6.41
CA ASP A 185 33.03 2.66 -6.30
C ASP A 185 33.97 3.74 -5.73
N PRO A 186 34.18 4.86 -6.44
CA PRO A 186 35.10 5.91 -6.02
C PRO A 186 34.57 6.77 -4.86
N PHE A 187 33.29 6.65 -4.48
CA PHE A 187 32.64 7.53 -3.51
C PHE A 187 32.69 6.97 -2.09
N ASP A 188 32.28 5.71 -1.89
CA ASP A 188 32.23 5.07 -0.56
C ASP A 188 32.94 3.69 -0.49
N GLY A 189 33.33 3.14 -1.64
CA GLY A 189 33.99 1.84 -1.78
C GLY A 189 33.07 0.63 -1.58
N LYS A 190 31.74 0.80 -1.69
CA LYS A 190 30.74 -0.25 -1.46
C LYS A 190 29.88 -0.51 -2.69
N GLU A 191 29.29 -1.71 -2.78
CA GLU A 191 28.29 -2.02 -3.80
C GLU A 191 26.94 -1.37 -3.49
N GLY A 192 26.66 -1.11 -2.20
CA GLY A 192 25.52 -0.31 -1.75
C GLY A 192 25.83 1.18 -1.71
N TYR A 193 24.88 1.96 -1.17
CA TYR A 193 24.97 3.43 -1.07
C TYR A 193 25.22 3.86 0.37
N TRP A 194 26.47 3.73 0.80
CA TRP A 194 26.93 4.09 2.14
C TRP A 194 27.27 5.58 2.19
N ASP A 195 27.58 6.08 3.39
CA ASP A 195 28.11 7.43 3.62
C ASP A 195 27.22 8.57 3.08
N ARG A 196 25.92 8.33 2.89
CA ARG A 196 24.95 9.25 2.27
C ARG A 196 24.47 10.41 3.17
N TRP A 197 25.34 11.04 3.95
CA TRP A 197 24.96 12.23 4.75
C TRP A 197 24.84 13.49 3.87
N ALA A 198 23.80 14.29 4.12
CA ALA A 198 23.55 15.51 3.38
C ALA A 198 24.52 16.64 3.75
N GLY A 199 24.94 17.42 2.76
CA GLY A 199 25.81 18.59 2.93
C GLY A 199 27.28 18.34 2.57
N GLN A 200 28.10 19.39 2.72
CA GLN A 200 29.57 19.36 2.57
C GLN A 200 30.10 18.87 1.20
N GLY A 201 29.28 18.87 0.14
CA GLY A 201 29.68 18.40 -1.18
C GLY A 201 29.97 16.89 -1.21
N ASN A 202 29.25 16.12 -0.41
CA ASN A 202 29.43 14.68 -0.29
C ASN A 202 29.01 13.94 -1.57
N ALA A 203 29.98 13.36 -2.27
CA ALA A 203 29.75 12.65 -3.53
C ALA A 203 28.94 11.36 -3.37
N ALA A 204 29.09 10.63 -2.24
CA ALA A 204 28.31 9.42 -1.97
C ALA A 204 26.81 9.73 -1.76
N TYR A 205 26.51 10.89 -1.16
CA TYR A 205 25.15 11.39 -1.04
C TYR A 205 24.52 11.72 -2.42
N GLU A 206 25.26 12.40 -3.30
CA GLU A 206 24.80 12.69 -4.66
C GLU A 206 24.59 11.40 -5.46
N ASP A 207 25.50 10.42 -5.35
CA ASP A 207 25.39 9.14 -6.04
C ASP A 207 24.16 8.33 -5.58
N ALA A 208 23.95 8.23 -4.26
CA ALA A 208 22.75 7.63 -3.68
C ALA A 208 21.47 8.30 -4.21
N ALA A 209 21.45 9.63 -4.30
CA ALA A 209 20.30 10.35 -4.82
C ALA A 209 20.08 10.13 -6.32
N GLN A 210 21.15 9.98 -7.12
CA GLN A 210 21.02 9.62 -8.55
C GLN A 210 20.44 8.21 -8.73
N TYR A 211 20.83 7.25 -7.89
CA TYR A 211 20.19 5.93 -7.87
C TYR A 211 18.69 6.03 -7.60
N LEU A 212 18.28 6.79 -6.59
CA LEU A 212 16.86 6.97 -6.26
C LEU A 212 16.07 7.62 -7.40
N ILE A 213 16.66 8.62 -8.06
CA ILE A 213 16.06 9.25 -9.25
C ILE A 213 15.89 8.22 -10.37
N ALA A 214 16.93 7.42 -10.64
CA ALA A 214 16.89 6.41 -11.69
C ALA A 214 15.84 5.32 -11.41
N GLU A 215 15.74 4.86 -10.17
CA GLU A 215 14.75 3.86 -9.75
C GLU A 215 13.33 4.38 -9.91
N PHE A 216 13.00 5.56 -9.38
CA PHE A 216 11.66 6.13 -9.58
C PHE A 216 11.34 6.39 -11.05
N SER A 217 12.32 6.88 -11.82
CA SER A 217 12.15 7.10 -13.26
C SER A 217 11.89 5.79 -14.00
N SER A 218 12.50 4.69 -13.56
CA SER A 218 12.29 3.35 -14.15
C SER A 218 10.87 2.83 -13.97
N PHE A 219 10.14 3.33 -12.97
CA PHE A 219 8.73 3.02 -12.73
C PHE A 219 7.79 3.89 -13.59
N GLY A 220 8.33 4.74 -14.48
CA GLY A 220 7.55 5.64 -15.32
C GLY A 220 6.99 6.86 -14.58
N LEU A 221 7.49 7.17 -13.38
CA LEU A 221 7.06 8.32 -12.59
C LEU A 221 7.80 9.60 -13.01
N GLU A 222 7.12 10.74 -12.86
CA GLU A 222 7.77 12.04 -13.03
C GLU A 222 8.59 12.37 -11.78
N VAL A 223 9.92 12.43 -11.92
CA VAL A 223 10.82 12.69 -10.78
C VAL A 223 11.24 14.15 -10.76
N MET A 224 11.05 14.81 -9.61
CA MET A 224 11.52 16.16 -9.34
C MET A 224 12.54 16.15 -8.20
N SER A 225 13.69 16.76 -8.46
CA SER A 225 14.72 17.01 -7.45
C SER A 225 14.53 18.41 -6.86
N HIS A 226 14.09 18.48 -5.61
CA HIS A 226 13.83 19.74 -4.90
C HIS A 226 15.10 20.20 -4.18
N ARG A 227 16.00 20.86 -4.91
CA ARG A 227 17.27 21.40 -4.37
C ARG A 227 17.03 22.60 -3.46
N TYR A 228 17.76 22.63 -2.34
CA TYR A 228 17.73 23.70 -1.35
C TYR A 228 19.10 23.87 -0.67
N GLU A 229 19.32 25.07 -0.15
CA GLU A 229 20.50 25.40 0.64
C GLU A 229 20.12 25.54 2.11
N TYR A 230 21.06 25.24 3.01
CA TYR A 230 20.89 25.48 4.44
C TYR A 230 22.21 25.80 5.12
N THR A 231 22.15 26.47 6.27
CA THR A 231 23.31 26.65 7.15
C THR A 231 23.25 25.63 8.28
N ASP A 232 24.33 24.87 8.49
CA ASP A 232 24.38 23.87 9.56
C ASP A 232 24.59 24.49 10.96
N MET A 233 24.55 23.65 11.99
CA MET A 233 24.73 24.09 13.39
C MET A 233 26.12 24.69 13.67
N LEU A 234 27.11 24.46 12.79
CA LEU A 234 28.46 25.00 12.89
C LEU A 234 28.62 26.31 12.10
N GLY A 235 27.54 26.79 11.45
CA GLY A 235 27.55 27.99 10.63
C GLY A 235 28.09 27.78 9.22
N ALA A 236 28.27 26.53 8.78
CA ALA A 236 28.73 26.23 7.43
C ALA A 236 27.54 26.26 6.45
N GLN A 237 27.71 26.96 5.33
CA GLN A 237 26.72 26.96 4.24
C GLN A 237 26.83 25.65 3.46
N ASN A 238 25.69 24.98 3.28
CA ASN A 238 25.56 23.74 2.54
C ASN A 238 24.67 24.00 1.31
N PRO A 239 25.27 24.07 0.10
CA PRO A 239 24.55 24.54 -1.09
C PRO A 239 23.71 23.47 -1.82
N GLU A 240 23.74 22.20 -1.42
CA GLU A 240 23.32 21.09 -2.30
C GLU A 240 22.53 19.96 -1.60
N ALA A 241 21.64 20.25 -0.66
CA ALA A 241 20.68 19.21 -0.25
C ALA A 241 19.48 19.18 -1.20
N TYR A 242 18.95 17.99 -1.48
CA TYR A 242 17.70 17.89 -2.22
C TYR A 242 16.87 16.68 -1.86
N ASN A 243 15.57 16.90 -1.88
CA ASN A 243 14.59 15.83 -1.80
C ASN A 243 14.42 15.22 -3.19
N VAL A 244 14.24 13.90 -3.24
CA VAL A 244 13.88 13.18 -4.47
C VAL A 244 12.41 12.80 -4.36
N CYS A 245 11.56 13.45 -5.15
CA CYS A 245 10.12 13.19 -5.14
C CYS A 245 9.66 12.70 -6.50
N ALA A 246 8.93 11.58 -6.52
CA ALA A 246 8.31 11.02 -7.70
C ALA A 246 6.79 11.22 -7.66
N TYR A 247 6.22 11.71 -8.75
CA TYR A 247 4.82 12.10 -8.87
C TYR A 247 4.10 11.16 -9.82
N LYS A 248 3.02 10.55 -9.33
CA LYS A 248 1.98 9.94 -10.16
C LYS A 248 0.76 10.84 -10.13
N TRP A 249 0.55 11.59 -11.20
CA TRP A 249 -0.59 12.51 -11.30
C TRP A 249 -1.92 11.77 -11.25
N GLY A 250 -2.83 12.27 -10.41
CA GLY A 250 -4.21 11.80 -10.38
C GLY A 250 -4.97 12.25 -11.62
N SER A 251 -5.95 11.47 -12.04
CA SER A 251 -6.74 11.80 -13.25
C SER A 251 -7.93 12.74 -13.00
N LEU A 252 -8.32 12.96 -11.75
CA LEU A 252 -9.48 13.81 -11.40
C LEU A 252 -9.14 14.95 -10.44
N TYR A 253 -8.36 14.66 -9.40
CA TYR A 253 -7.99 15.59 -8.34
C TYR A 253 -6.47 15.71 -8.28
N THR A 254 -5.89 16.37 -9.29
CA THR A 254 -4.43 16.54 -9.42
C THR A 254 -3.81 17.29 -8.24
N ASP A 255 -4.60 18.14 -7.58
CA ASP A 255 -4.17 19.01 -6.50
C ASP A 255 -4.47 18.41 -5.10
N GLU A 256 -5.06 17.21 -5.05
CA GLU A 256 -5.25 16.46 -3.80
C GLU A 256 -4.23 15.33 -3.73
N TRP A 257 -3.32 15.40 -2.77
CA TRP A 257 -2.12 14.56 -2.75
C TRP A 257 -2.17 13.52 -1.63
N LEU A 258 -1.80 12.29 -1.97
CA LEU A 258 -1.44 11.22 -1.02
C LEU A 258 0.09 11.12 -0.99
N VAL A 259 0.70 11.42 0.14
CA VAL A 259 2.16 11.50 0.26
C VAL A 259 2.70 10.29 1.03
N PHE A 260 3.64 9.57 0.40
CA PHE A 260 4.40 8.47 0.97
C PHE A 260 5.84 8.95 1.17
N GLY A 261 6.30 9.01 2.42
CA GLY A 261 7.55 9.69 2.78
C GLY A 261 8.52 8.83 3.58
N ALA A 262 9.80 9.01 3.30
CA ALA A 262 10.93 8.52 4.07
C ALA A 262 12.09 9.52 3.89
N HIS A 263 13.11 9.55 4.76
CA HIS A 263 14.35 10.25 4.45
C HIS A 263 15.42 9.30 3.91
N PHE A 264 16.32 9.79 3.07
CA PHE A 264 17.40 8.97 2.50
C PHE A 264 18.79 9.47 2.90
N ASP A 265 18.94 10.45 3.78
CA ASP A 265 20.23 10.78 4.38
C ASP A 265 20.52 9.94 5.63
N VAL A 266 21.80 9.80 5.99
CA VAL A 266 22.25 9.23 7.28
C VAL A 266 22.98 10.29 8.09
N ALA A 267 22.97 10.16 9.42
CA ALA A 267 23.88 10.92 10.25
C ALA A 267 25.33 10.40 10.09
N PRO A 268 26.32 11.28 9.82
CA PRO A 268 27.71 10.86 9.72
C PRO A 268 28.22 10.35 11.08
N PRO A 269 29.05 9.29 11.13
CA PRO A 269 29.64 8.83 12.39
C PRO A 269 30.45 9.93 13.08
N ALA A 270 30.14 10.23 14.34
CA ALA A 270 30.80 11.30 15.10
C ALA A 270 32.33 11.11 15.29
N ASN A 271 32.83 9.92 14.96
CA ASN A 271 34.21 9.48 15.12
C ASN A 271 34.99 9.40 13.80
N LEU A 272 34.57 10.13 12.76
CA LEU A 272 35.21 10.11 11.43
C LEU A 272 35.23 8.71 10.79
N ALA A 273 34.14 7.96 10.94
CA ALA A 273 34.00 6.59 10.41
C ALA A 273 35.01 5.55 10.97
N VAL A 274 35.76 5.87 12.03
CA VAL A 274 36.76 4.95 12.62
C VAL A 274 36.12 3.82 13.44
N LEU A 275 34.94 4.06 14.03
CA LEU A 275 34.18 3.04 14.78
C LEU A 275 32.70 3.10 14.36
N ASP A 276 32.39 2.62 13.16
CA ASP A 276 31.01 2.47 12.71
C ASP A 276 30.26 1.50 13.65
N PRO A 277 29.09 1.87 14.20
CA PRO A 277 28.28 0.97 15.02
C PRO A 277 27.90 -0.32 14.28
N HIS A 278 27.79 -0.29 12.96
CA HIS A 278 27.53 -1.48 12.14
C HIS A 278 28.66 -2.52 12.25
N ILE A 279 29.92 -2.06 12.28
CA ILE A 279 31.10 -2.94 12.38
C ILE A 279 31.37 -3.36 13.83
N THR A 280 31.24 -2.41 14.75
CA THR A 280 31.63 -2.63 16.15
C THR A 280 30.53 -3.30 16.99
N GLY A 281 29.27 -3.24 16.55
CA GLY A 281 28.11 -3.66 17.33
C GLY A 281 27.83 -2.78 18.55
N ILE A 282 28.58 -1.68 18.73
CA ILE A 282 28.44 -0.75 19.85
C ILE A 282 27.67 0.47 19.37
N ARG A 283 26.60 0.82 20.08
CA ARG A 283 25.79 2.00 19.74
C ARG A 283 26.61 3.29 19.87
N THR A 284 26.72 4.03 18.78
CA THR A 284 27.34 5.37 18.70
C THR A 284 26.42 6.30 17.89
N TYR A 285 26.78 7.59 17.79
CA TYR A 285 26.04 8.53 16.94
C TYR A 285 26.49 8.41 15.49
N GLY A 286 25.52 8.34 14.58
CA GLY A 286 25.72 8.20 13.15
C GLY A 286 26.16 6.81 12.72
N THR A 287 26.08 6.55 11.42
CA THR A 287 26.47 5.28 10.79
C THR A 287 26.81 5.53 9.33
N ARG A 288 27.62 4.65 8.73
CA ARG A 288 27.85 4.68 7.29
C ARG A 288 26.71 4.04 6.50
N VAL A 289 25.92 3.16 7.13
CA VAL A 289 25.01 2.24 6.42
C VAL A 289 23.55 2.70 6.46
N GLY A 290 23.07 3.07 7.65
CA GLY A 290 21.69 3.50 7.85
C GLY A 290 20.63 2.46 7.53
N ALA A 291 20.85 1.17 7.86
CA ALA A 291 19.96 0.09 7.46
C ALA A 291 18.52 0.23 8.03
N TYR A 292 18.39 0.38 9.34
CA TYR A 292 17.09 0.64 9.98
C TYR A 292 16.68 2.10 9.82
N ASP A 293 17.62 3.00 10.08
CA ASP A 293 17.46 4.45 10.04
C ASP A 293 18.31 5.00 8.89
N ASN A 294 17.77 5.16 7.67
CA ASN A 294 16.39 4.94 7.25
C ASN A 294 16.24 4.21 5.90
N SER A 295 17.20 3.35 5.55
CA SER A 295 17.13 2.54 4.33
C SER A 295 15.90 1.63 4.33
N ALA A 296 15.42 1.17 5.49
CA ALA A 296 14.19 0.39 5.60
C ALA A 296 12.96 1.19 5.12
N GLY A 297 12.78 2.43 5.60
CA GLY A 297 11.69 3.31 5.17
C GLY A 297 11.83 3.72 3.69
N THR A 298 13.05 4.06 3.27
CA THR A 298 13.34 4.36 1.86
C THR A 298 12.97 3.19 0.94
N SER A 299 13.32 1.97 1.33
CA SER A 299 12.99 0.75 0.58
C SER A 299 11.49 0.51 0.50
N MET A 300 10.75 0.73 1.59
CA MET A 300 9.30 0.63 1.58
C MET A 300 8.66 1.64 0.63
N VAL A 301 9.14 2.89 0.59
CA VAL A 301 8.61 3.92 -0.32
C VAL A 301 8.91 3.56 -1.77
N LEU A 302 10.13 3.10 -2.09
CA LEU A 302 10.50 2.67 -3.44
C LEU A 302 9.62 1.52 -3.94
N GLU A 303 9.44 0.46 -3.15
CA GLU A 303 8.61 -0.68 -3.56
C GLU A 303 7.12 -0.33 -3.60
N THR A 304 6.66 0.56 -2.72
CA THR A 304 5.29 1.08 -2.80
C THR A 304 5.09 1.91 -4.07
N ALA A 305 6.05 2.74 -4.45
CA ALA A 305 6.01 3.52 -5.69
C ALA A 305 5.98 2.62 -6.93
N ARG A 306 6.85 1.60 -6.97
CA ARG A 306 6.91 0.59 -8.03
C ARG A 306 5.58 -0.13 -8.21
N ALA A 307 4.92 -0.48 -7.10
CA ALA A 307 3.66 -1.21 -7.17
C ALA A 307 2.48 -0.29 -7.53
N LEU A 308 2.41 0.90 -6.93
CA LEU A 308 1.30 1.83 -7.14
C LEU A 308 1.38 2.60 -8.46
N SER A 309 2.54 2.67 -9.12
CA SER A 309 2.67 3.25 -10.47
C SER A 309 1.78 2.55 -11.50
N GLU A 310 1.49 1.26 -11.30
CA GLU A 310 0.67 0.44 -12.19
C GLU A 310 -0.84 0.64 -12.03
N PHE A 311 -1.29 1.43 -11.04
CA PHE A 311 -2.72 1.62 -10.74
C PHE A 311 -3.20 3.02 -11.05
N GLU A 312 -4.37 3.13 -11.69
CA GLU A 312 -5.04 4.41 -11.86
C GLU A 312 -5.55 4.96 -10.54
N SER A 313 -5.34 6.26 -10.33
CA SER A 313 -5.74 6.96 -9.11
C SER A 313 -6.45 8.26 -9.45
N ARG A 314 -7.50 8.57 -8.67
CA ARG A 314 -8.21 9.84 -8.79
C ARG A 314 -7.35 11.01 -8.30
N ARG A 315 -6.57 10.76 -7.25
CA ARG A 315 -5.69 11.71 -6.55
C ARG A 315 -4.24 11.49 -6.95
N THR A 316 -3.45 12.56 -6.88
CA THR A 316 -2.01 12.49 -7.10
C THR A 316 -1.37 11.69 -5.96
N MET A 317 -0.48 10.76 -6.31
CA MET A 317 0.38 10.08 -5.34
C MET A 317 1.78 10.67 -5.47
N VAL A 318 2.37 11.05 -4.33
CA VAL A 318 3.72 11.58 -4.26
C VAL A 318 4.57 10.67 -3.38
N PHE A 319 5.66 10.16 -3.93
CA PHE A 319 6.64 9.33 -3.23
C PHE A 319 7.89 10.18 -3.01
N CYS A 320 8.14 10.61 -1.78
CA CYS A 320 9.21 11.55 -1.48
C CYS A 320 10.24 10.96 -0.54
N LEU A 321 11.50 11.08 -0.95
CA LEU A 321 12.68 10.75 -0.17
C LEU A 321 13.37 12.04 0.25
N TRP A 322 13.18 12.41 1.52
CA TRP A 322 13.67 13.65 2.11
C TRP A 322 15.17 13.60 2.37
N SER A 323 15.83 14.75 2.21
CA SER A 323 17.22 14.95 2.62
C SER A 323 17.30 15.81 3.87
N GLY A 324 18.37 15.68 4.65
CA GLY A 324 18.65 16.53 5.81
C GLY A 324 17.69 16.30 6.97
N GLU A 325 17.09 15.12 7.09
CA GLU A 325 16.27 14.74 8.25
C GLU A 325 17.12 14.71 9.51
N GLU A 326 18.31 14.12 9.41
CA GLU A 326 19.29 13.93 10.49
C GLU A 326 19.85 15.26 11.01
N GLY A 327 19.73 16.31 10.18
CA GLY A 327 20.04 17.69 10.51
C GLY A 327 18.89 18.47 11.15
N GLY A 328 17.73 17.83 11.38
CA GLY A 328 16.51 18.43 11.92
C GLY A 328 15.47 18.71 10.84
N LYS A 329 15.01 17.68 10.11
CA LYS A 329 13.84 17.73 9.19
C LYS A 329 13.91 18.78 8.06
N ARG A 330 15.12 19.20 7.69
CA ARG A 330 15.33 20.34 6.78
C ARG A 330 14.65 20.15 5.43
N GLY A 331 14.77 18.94 4.87
CA GLY A 331 14.19 18.64 3.55
C GLY A 331 12.68 18.55 3.56
N SER A 332 12.08 17.90 4.57
CA SER A 332 10.63 17.85 4.68
C SER A 332 10.04 19.24 4.91
N ASP A 333 10.64 20.04 5.78
CA ASP A 333 10.20 21.42 6.06
C ASP A 333 10.26 22.29 4.79
N TYR A 334 11.39 22.24 4.07
CA TYR A 334 11.54 22.93 2.79
C TYR A 334 10.49 22.48 1.77
N TRP A 335 10.24 21.18 1.65
CA TRP A 335 9.26 20.70 0.69
C TRP A 335 7.85 21.17 1.03
N THR A 336 7.45 21.09 2.31
CA THR A 336 6.14 21.56 2.74
C THR A 336 5.96 23.07 2.58
N ASP A 337 6.98 23.86 2.87
CA ASP A 337 6.88 25.33 2.82
C ASP A 337 6.76 25.87 1.39
N TYR A 338 7.38 25.20 0.42
CA TYR A 338 7.53 25.72 -0.94
C TYR A 338 6.71 24.97 -2.00
N TYR A 339 6.41 23.69 -1.79
CA TYR A 339 5.78 22.82 -2.81
C TYR A 339 4.41 22.26 -2.43
N VAL A 340 4.04 22.31 -1.14
CA VAL A 340 2.67 21.98 -0.69
C VAL A 340 1.95 23.29 -0.40
N LYS A 341 0.89 23.61 -1.15
CA LYS A 341 0.14 24.87 -1.00
C LYS A 341 -1.35 24.67 -0.95
#